data_AF-K2R6L9-F1
#
_entry.id   AF-K2R6L9-F1
#
_cell.length_a   1.000
_cell.length_b   1.000
_cell.length_c   1.000
_cell.angle_alpha   90.00
_cell.angle_beta   90.00
_cell.angle_gamma   90.00
#
_symmetry.space_group_name_H-M   'P 1'
#
loop_
_entity.id
_entity.type
_entity.pdbx_description
1 polymer ?
#
loop_
_entity_poly.entity_id
_entity_poly.type
_entity_poly.pdbx_seq_one_letter_code
_entity_poly.pdbx_strand_id
1 'polypeptide(L)'
;MADYYAQRASVPGTLLITEATYISPRAGGYPNVPGLFTDEQLAGWKKVTDAVHAKRSKIWVQLWALGRAANPQVLEASGLKDQFVSASAVPMSDNSPTPRALTEEEIESYIQDYAQAAKNAIEKAGFDGVEIHGANGYLIDQFNQDVSNKRTDRWGGSVENRARFALEVSKAVAQAVGADRTGIRLSPWSSFQGMRMEDPVPQFTYIVKGLKELDLAYVHLVESRISGNAEVESSDRLDFALAAWGKEKPVLIAGGLKADSARRLVDEEYKDYNVGAVFGRYFISTPDIVYRIKKGIELNPYDRDTFYKAKSADGYIDYPFSKEFEAEQSRL
;
A
#
# COMPACT_ATOMS: atom_id res chain seq x y z
N MET A 1 4.28 12.92 -12.37
CA MET A 1 3.47 12.57 -11.18
C MET A 1 2.19 13.40 -11.10
N ALA A 2 2.24 14.74 -11.02
CA ALA A 2 1.02 15.54 -10.90
C ALA A 2 0.00 15.25 -12.02
N ASP A 3 0.43 15.28 -13.29
CA ASP A 3 -0.45 14.94 -14.42
C ASP A 3 -1.00 13.51 -14.34
N TYR A 4 -0.18 12.54 -13.95
CA TYR A 4 -0.58 11.14 -13.79
C TYR A 4 -1.72 10.95 -12.80
N TYR A 5 -1.60 11.55 -11.60
CA TYR A 5 -2.65 11.48 -10.59
C TYR A 5 -3.87 12.34 -10.97
N ALA A 6 -3.66 13.51 -11.59
CA ALA A 6 -4.75 14.37 -12.05
C ALA A 6 -5.60 13.70 -13.15
N GLN A 7 -4.98 12.93 -14.05
CA GLN A 7 -5.68 12.12 -15.05
C GLN A 7 -6.59 11.08 -14.39
N ARG A 8 -6.13 10.45 -13.30
CA ARG A 8 -6.86 9.40 -12.57
C ARG A 8 -7.88 9.94 -11.57
N ALA A 9 -7.82 11.24 -11.31
CA ALA A 9 -8.84 12.01 -10.62
C ALA A 9 -9.96 12.51 -11.56
N SER A 10 -10.02 12.00 -12.80
CA SER A 10 -10.93 12.45 -13.88
C SER A 10 -12.42 12.47 -13.51
N VAL A 11 -12.85 11.59 -12.60
CA VAL A 11 -14.21 11.58 -12.06
C VAL A 11 -14.20 12.13 -10.63
N PRO A 12 -14.94 13.22 -10.32
CA PRO A 12 -15.02 13.78 -8.96
C PRO A 12 -15.44 12.73 -7.92
N GLY A 13 -14.87 12.83 -6.72
CA GLY A 13 -15.11 11.90 -5.61
C GLY A 13 -14.30 10.60 -5.70
N THR A 14 -13.33 10.50 -6.61
CA THR A 14 -12.43 9.34 -6.69
C THR A 14 -11.43 9.37 -5.53
N LEU A 15 -11.24 8.24 -4.86
CA LEU A 15 -10.12 8.04 -3.93
C LEU A 15 -8.93 7.44 -4.67
N LEU A 16 -7.78 8.09 -4.57
CA LEU A 16 -6.49 7.60 -5.06
C LEU A 16 -5.60 7.23 -3.87
N ILE A 17 -4.88 6.12 -3.98
CA ILE A 17 -3.79 5.75 -3.06
C ILE A 17 -2.50 5.81 -3.89
N THR A 18 -1.48 6.52 -3.40
CA THR A 18 -0.24 6.71 -4.16
C THR A 18 0.54 5.41 -4.34
N GLU A 19 1.54 5.46 -5.20
CA GLU A 19 2.70 4.59 -5.12
C GLU A 19 3.30 4.59 -3.69
N ALA A 20 3.91 3.46 -3.33
CA ALA A 20 4.59 3.31 -2.05
C ALA A 20 5.73 4.33 -1.93
N THR A 21 5.76 5.06 -0.81
CA THR A 21 6.58 6.27 -0.63
C THR A 21 7.42 6.15 0.64
N TYR A 22 8.71 6.41 0.55
CA TYR A 22 9.63 6.20 1.67
C TYR A 22 9.38 7.18 2.82
N ILE A 23 9.32 6.62 4.03
CA ILE A 23 9.13 7.39 5.27
C ILE A 23 10.40 8.12 5.74
N SER A 24 11.58 7.59 5.40
CA SER A 24 12.87 8.14 5.77
C SER A 24 13.95 7.68 4.78
N PRO A 25 15.15 8.31 4.73
CA PRO A 25 16.21 7.88 3.83
C PRO A 25 16.60 6.40 4.03
N ARG A 26 16.64 5.94 5.30
CA ARG A 26 16.98 4.57 5.67
C ARG A 26 15.88 3.54 5.38
N ALA A 27 14.67 3.98 5.08
CA ALA A 27 13.56 3.10 4.72
C ALA A 27 13.58 2.71 3.22
N GLY A 28 14.43 3.38 2.43
CA GLY A 28 14.53 3.20 0.98
C GLY A 28 15.38 2.00 0.57
N GLY A 29 15.88 2.05 -0.66
CA GLY A 29 16.70 0.98 -1.25
C GLY A 29 16.34 0.58 -2.67
N TYR A 30 15.31 1.19 -3.27
CA TYR A 30 15.12 1.19 -4.73
C TYR A 30 15.34 2.60 -5.32
N PRO A 31 15.90 2.70 -6.53
CA PRO A 31 16.12 3.98 -7.18
C PRO A 31 14.80 4.56 -7.70
N ASN A 32 14.74 5.89 -7.80
CA ASN A 32 13.63 6.64 -8.41
C ASN A 32 12.25 6.46 -7.73
N VAL A 33 12.23 6.11 -6.44
CA VAL A 33 11.01 6.07 -5.62
C VAL A 33 10.90 7.36 -4.81
N PRO A 34 9.70 7.97 -4.67
CA PRO A 34 9.51 9.20 -3.90
C PRO A 34 9.68 8.99 -2.38
N GLY A 35 9.95 10.09 -1.67
CA GLY A 35 10.04 10.13 -0.20
C GLY A 35 9.16 11.23 0.42
N LEU A 36 9.11 11.27 1.75
CA LEU A 36 8.33 12.23 2.57
C LEU A 36 9.19 12.97 3.61
N PHE A 37 10.49 13.10 3.38
CA PHE A 37 11.45 13.50 4.42
C PHE A 37 12.30 14.73 4.08
N THR A 38 12.24 15.26 2.86
CA THR A 38 12.82 16.57 2.52
C THR A 38 11.75 17.57 2.12
N ASP A 39 12.00 18.86 2.33
CA ASP A 39 11.04 19.91 1.97
C ASP A 39 10.81 19.97 0.45
N GLU A 40 11.81 19.63 -0.37
CA GLU A 40 11.66 19.54 -1.84
C GLU A 40 10.74 18.39 -2.25
N GLN A 41 10.86 17.23 -1.61
CA GLN A 41 9.96 16.10 -1.85
C GLN A 41 8.52 16.48 -1.47
N LEU A 42 8.34 17.12 -0.33
CA LEU A 42 7.03 17.54 0.18
C LEU A 42 6.39 18.63 -0.69
N ALA A 43 7.18 19.60 -1.16
CA ALA A 43 6.72 20.59 -2.14
C ALA A 43 6.35 19.94 -3.48
N GLY A 44 7.07 18.89 -3.90
CA GLY A 44 6.73 18.08 -5.06
C GLY A 44 5.39 17.36 -4.90
N TRP A 45 5.17 16.71 -3.76
CA TRP A 45 3.90 16.06 -3.43
C TRP A 45 2.74 17.04 -3.30
N LYS A 46 2.97 18.24 -2.75
CA LYS A 46 1.94 19.28 -2.68
C LYS A 46 1.38 19.64 -4.05
N LYS A 47 2.21 19.70 -5.09
CA LYS A 47 1.73 19.92 -6.47
C LYS A 47 0.82 18.78 -6.96
N VAL A 48 1.09 17.55 -6.52
CA VAL A 48 0.29 16.37 -6.86
C VAL A 48 -1.08 16.43 -6.16
N THR A 49 -1.09 16.66 -4.85
CA THR A 49 -2.33 16.74 -4.07
C THR A 49 -3.20 17.90 -4.53
N ASP A 50 -2.62 19.09 -4.75
CA ASP A 50 -3.33 20.26 -5.28
C ASP A 50 -3.99 19.94 -6.64
N ALA A 51 -3.30 19.22 -7.54
CA ALA A 51 -3.85 18.83 -8.84
C ALA A 51 -5.03 17.83 -8.72
N VAL A 52 -4.97 16.90 -7.77
CA VAL A 52 -6.08 15.96 -7.49
C VAL A 52 -7.26 16.68 -6.84
N HIS A 53 -7.00 17.57 -5.89
CA HIS A 53 -8.03 18.35 -5.21
C HIS A 53 -8.74 19.31 -6.16
N ALA A 54 -8.04 19.90 -7.13
CA ALA A 54 -8.65 20.71 -8.19
C ALA A 54 -9.68 19.93 -9.03
N LYS A 55 -9.55 18.60 -9.08
CA LYS A 55 -10.52 17.68 -9.72
C LYS A 55 -11.62 17.19 -8.77
N ARG A 56 -11.69 17.73 -7.54
CA ARG A 56 -12.66 17.35 -6.50
C ARG A 56 -12.58 15.87 -6.12
N SER A 57 -11.38 15.32 -6.13
CA SER A 57 -11.06 13.95 -5.73
C SER A 57 -10.16 13.94 -4.49
N LYS A 58 -9.91 12.76 -3.93
CA LYS A 58 -9.16 12.54 -2.69
C LYS A 58 -7.93 11.69 -2.94
N ILE A 59 -6.85 11.95 -2.21
CA ILE A 59 -5.60 11.19 -2.34
C ILE A 59 -4.94 10.91 -0.99
N TRP A 60 -4.55 9.65 -0.81
CA TRP A 60 -3.87 9.14 0.37
C TRP A 60 -2.48 8.65 -0.01
N VAL A 61 -1.46 8.93 0.81
CA VAL A 61 -0.09 8.46 0.54
C VAL A 61 0.19 7.13 1.22
N GLN A 62 0.82 6.19 0.52
CA GLN A 62 1.20 4.90 1.09
C GLN A 62 2.61 4.98 1.71
N LEU A 63 2.71 4.81 3.03
CA LEU A 63 3.94 4.89 3.83
C LEU A 63 4.72 3.57 3.77
N TRP A 64 6.00 3.64 3.42
CA TRP A 64 6.78 2.45 3.07
C TRP A 64 8.19 2.41 3.67
N ALA A 65 8.57 1.23 4.13
CA ALA A 65 9.93 0.84 4.43
C ALA A 65 10.23 -0.56 3.87
N LEU A 66 11.32 -0.69 3.10
CA LEU A 66 11.61 -1.92 2.36
C LEU A 66 12.04 -3.10 3.25
N GLY A 67 12.83 -2.83 4.29
CA GLY A 67 13.50 -3.89 5.04
C GLY A 67 14.35 -4.78 4.13
N ARG A 68 14.24 -6.11 4.25
CA ARG A 68 15.06 -7.07 3.46
C ARG A 68 14.80 -7.07 1.96
N ALA A 69 13.81 -6.33 1.49
CA ALA A 69 13.53 -6.12 0.08
C ALA A 69 14.42 -5.06 -0.58
N ALA A 70 15.09 -4.21 0.22
CA ALA A 70 15.97 -3.17 -0.29
C ALA A 70 17.10 -3.76 -1.16
N ASN A 71 17.56 -3.01 -2.16
CA ASN A 71 18.75 -3.37 -2.91
C ASN A 71 20.00 -2.88 -2.14
N PRO A 72 20.90 -3.77 -1.68
CA PRO A 72 22.07 -3.36 -0.91
C PRO A 72 23.03 -2.45 -1.67
N GLN A 73 23.17 -2.62 -2.98
CA GLN A 73 24.03 -1.77 -3.81
C GLN A 73 23.49 -0.33 -3.87
N VAL A 74 22.16 -0.15 -3.89
CA VAL A 74 21.54 1.18 -3.85
C VAL A 74 21.73 1.84 -2.48
N LEU A 75 21.60 1.06 -1.40
CA LEU A 75 21.88 1.53 -0.05
C LEU A 75 23.35 1.93 0.12
N GLU A 76 24.28 1.10 -0.36
CA GLU A 76 25.72 1.38 -0.32
C GLU A 76 26.07 2.66 -1.10
N ALA A 77 25.56 2.81 -2.31
CA ALA A 77 25.76 4.01 -3.13
C ALA A 77 25.20 5.29 -2.46
N SER A 78 24.27 5.15 -1.53
CA SER A 78 23.67 6.24 -0.75
C SER A 78 24.30 6.43 0.63
N GLY A 79 25.36 5.68 0.97
CA GLY A 79 26.01 5.74 2.29
C GLY A 79 25.23 5.07 3.42
N LEU A 80 24.26 4.21 3.09
CA LEU A 80 23.29 3.60 4.02
C LEU A 80 23.40 2.06 4.05
N LYS A 81 24.58 1.50 3.77
CA LYS A 81 24.79 0.03 3.70
C LYS A 81 24.28 -0.73 4.95
N ASP A 82 24.40 -0.13 6.14
CA ASP A 82 24.01 -0.74 7.42
C ASP A 82 22.48 -0.72 7.66
N GLN A 83 21.73 -0.14 6.71
CA GLN A 83 20.26 -0.08 6.70
C GLN A 83 19.63 -1.21 5.85
N PHE A 84 20.43 -2.18 5.39
CA PHE A 84 19.89 -3.43 4.87
C PHE A 84 19.42 -4.31 6.03
N VAL A 85 18.18 -4.06 6.49
CA VAL A 85 17.65 -4.53 7.77
C VAL A 85 16.35 -5.31 7.65
N SER A 86 15.95 -6.02 8.69
CA SER A 86 14.69 -6.76 8.79
C SER A 86 14.34 -7.05 10.26
N ALA A 87 13.22 -7.72 10.50
CA ALA A 87 12.88 -8.27 11.80
C ALA A 87 13.95 -9.25 12.31
N SER A 88 14.54 -10.05 11.43
CA SER A 88 15.59 -11.03 11.73
C SER A 88 16.56 -11.18 10.56
N ALA A 89 17.70 -11.82 10.80
CA ALA A 89 18.72 -12.10 9.78
C ALA A 89 18.30 -13.26 8.85
N VAL A 90 17.14 -13.12 8.18
CA VAL A 90 16.55 -14.12 7.29
C VAL A 90 16.45 -13.54 5.88
N PRO A 91 17.20 -14.06 4.89
CA PRO A 91 17.12 -13.59 3.50
C PRO A 91 15.75 -13.92 2.88
N MET A 92 15.39 -13.22 1.79
CA MET A 92 14.12 -13.47 1.07
C MET A 92 14.09 -14.82 0.34
N SER A 93 15.27 -15.30 -0.08
CA SER A 93 15.51 -16.58 -0.75
C SER A 93 16.96 -16.98 -0.56
N ASP A 94 17.32 -18.22 -0.89
CA ASP A 94 18.69 -18.74 -0.71
C ASP A 94 19.78 -17.93 -1.44
N ASN A 95 19.42 -17.25 -2.53
CA ASN A 95 20.33 -16.42 -3.32
C ASN A 95 20.27 -14.92 -2.96
N SER A 96 19.44 -14.55 -1.98
CA SER A 96 19.30 -13.16 -1.54
C SER A 96 20.33 -12.82 -0.45
N PRO A 97 20.80 -11.55 -0.39
CA PRO A 97 21.66 -11.11 0.69
C PRO A 97 20.94 -11.20 2.05
N THR A 98 21.70 -11.52 3.10
CA THR A 98 21.18 -11.62 4.48
C THR A 98 21.06 -10.22 5.10
N PRO A 99 19.86 -9.81 5.56
CA PRO A 99 19.68 -8.54 6.24
C PRO A 99 20.21 -8.59 7.66
N ARG A 100 20.47 -7.43 8.27
CA ARG A 100 20.73 -7.31 9.69
C ARG A 100 19.40 -7.26 10.47
N ALA A 101 19.33 -7.94 11.61
CA ALA A 101 18.19 -7.79 12.52
C ALA A 101 18.21 -6.41 13.18
N LEU A 102 17.06 -5.73 13.23
CA LEU A 102 16.93 -4.46 13.95
C LEU A 102 17.10 -4.65 15.46
N THR A 103 17.72 -3.68 16.12
CA THR A 103 17.70 -3.58 17.60
C THR A 103 16.36 -3.03 18.08
N GLU A 104 16.11 -3.12 19.39
CA GLU A 104 14.96 -2.52 20.06
C GLU A 104 14.83 -1.02 19.73
N GLU A 105 15.93 -0.28 19.89
CA GLU A 105 15.96 1.17 19.69
C GLU A 105 15.73 1.55 18.23
N GLU A 106 16.21 0.73 17.29
CA GLU A 106 15.98 0.95 15.87
C GLU A 106 14.51 0.69 15.47
N ILE A 107 13.87 -0.31 16.09
CA ILE A 107 12.43 -0.59 15.90
C ILE A 107 11.61 0.61 16.37
N GLU A 108 11.88 1.11 17.57
CA GLU A 108 11.22 2.31 18.12
C GLU A 108 11.47 3.53 17.23
N SER A 109 12.68 3.69 16.71
CA SER A 109 12.99 4.76 15.76
C SER A 109 12.21 4.63 14.45
N TYR A 110 11.96 3.41 13.95
CA TYR A 110 11.15 3.21 12.74
C TYR A 110 9.69 3.59 12.98
N ILE A 111 9.14 3.30 14.16
CA ILE A 111 7.79 3.74 14.55
C ILE A 111 7.69 5.27 14.47
N GLN A 112 8.71 5.98 14.97
CA GLN A 112 8.77 7.45 14.89
C GLN A 112 8.91 7.95 13.44
N ASP A 113 9.70 7.28 12.59
CA ASP A 113 9.82 7.62 11.17
C ASP A 113 8.46 7.54 10.46
N TYR A 114 7.66 6.51 10.72
CA TYR A 114 6.30 6.38 10.18
C TYR A 114 5.39 7.53 10.63
N ALA A 115 5.39 7.85 11.93
CA ALA A 115 4.59 8.93 12.49
C ALA A 115 5.00 10.30 11.92
N GLN A 116 6.30 10.57 11.80
CA GLN A 116 6.80 11.82 11.24
C GLN A 116 6.49 11.95 9.75
N ALA A 117 6.66 10.88 8.97
CA ALA A 117 6.29 10.87 7.56
C ALA A 117 4.79 11.11 7.36
N ALA A 118 3.95 10.55 8.22
CA ALA A 118 2.51 10.80 8.21
C ALA A 118 2.18 12.28 8.47
N LYS A 119 2.80 12.90 9.49
CA LYS A 119 2.63 14.34 9.75
C LYS A 119 3.07 15.18 8.56
N ASN A 120 4.25 14.90 8.01
CA ASN A 120 4.76 15.62 6.84
C ASN A 120 3.79 15.51 5.65
N ALA A 121 3.25 14.31 5.40
CA ALA A 121 2.30 14.07 4.33
C ALA A 121 1.03 14.93 4.47
N ILE A 122 0.43 14.96 5.66
CA ILE A 122 -0.81 15.71 5.89
C ILE A 122 -0.55 17.21 5.94
N GLU A 123 0.40 17.66 6.78
CA GLU A 123 0.58 19.07 7.10
C GLU A 123 1.29 19.86 6.00
N LYS A 124 2.29 19.25 5.34
CA LYS A 124 3.13 19.94 4.34
C LYS A 124 2.77 19.57 2.91
N ALA A 125 2.42 18.32 2.66
CA ALA A 125 2.09 17.84 1.32
C ALA A 125 0.59 17.84 1.02
N GLY A 126 -0.29 18.05 2.00
CA GLY A 126 -1.74 18.21 1.78
C GLY A 126 -2.48 16.92 1.41
N PHE A 127 -1.98 15.74 1.81
CA PHE A 127 -2.73 14.50 1.64
C PHE A 127 -4.00 14.46 2.51
N ASP A 128 -5.02 13.74 2.06
CA ASP A 128 -6.27 13.58 2.82
C ASP A 128 -6.15 12.52 3.94
N GLY A 129 -5.18 11.61 3.81
CA GLY A 129 -4.88 10.56 4.77
C GLY A 129 -3.63 9.76 4.36
N VAL A 130 -3.29 8.75 5.15
CA VAL A 130 -2.14 7.87 4.91
C VAL A 130 -2.52 6.41 4.99
N GLU A 131 -1.93 5.60 4.12
CA GLU A 131 -2.01 4.14 4.16
C GLU A 131 -0.67 3.55 4.61
N ILE A 132 -0.67 2.81 5.71
CA ILE A 132 0.52 2.08 6.17
C ILE A 132 0.72 0.84 5.29
N HIS A 133 1.92 0.66 4.73
CA HIS A 133 2.22 -0.55 3.95
C HIS A 133 2.58 -1.74 4.84
N GLY A 134 1.56 -2.45 5.34
CA GLY A 134 1.69 -3.69 6.12
C GLY A 134 1.73 -4.99 5.30
N ALA A 135 1.84 -4.91 3.98
CA ALA A 135 1.68 -6.02 3.04
C ALA A 135 2.97 -6.37 2.25
N ASN A 136 2.84 -7.36 1.37
CA ASN A 136 3.74 -7.75 0.28
C ASN A 136 5.19 -8.02 0.71
N GLY A 137 5.41 -8.43 1.95
CA GLY A 137 6.74 -8.78 2.43
C GLY A 137 7.71 -7.63 2.67
N TYR A 138 7.20 -6.41 2.83
CA TYR A 138 8.01 -5.25 3.27
C TYR A 138 8.11 -5.19 4.80
N LEU A 139 8.79 -4.18 5.35
CA LEU A 139 9.29 -4.23 6.73
C LEU A 139 8.23 -4.61 7.77
N ILE A 140 7.02 -4.05 7.71
CA ILE A 140 5.95 -4.41 8.66
C ILE A 140 5.53 -5.88 8.51
N ASP A 141 5.34 -6.34 7.27
CA ASP A 141 4.97 -7.72 6.98
C ASP A 141 6.09 -8.71 7.37
N GLN A 142 7.35 -8.27 7.26
CA GLN A 142 8.52 -9.04 7.73
C GLN A 142 8.50 -9.27 9.24
N PHE A 143 7.89 -8.38 10.04
CA PHE A 143 7.64 -8.61 11.46
C PHE A 143 6.42 -9.48 11.71
N ASN A 144 5.35 -9.32 10.93
CA ASN A 144 4.10 -10.04 11.15
C ASN A 144 4.24 -11.56 11.00
N GLN A 145 5.11 -12.01 10.09
CA GLN A 145 5.16 -13.41 9.67
C GLN A 145 6.38 -14.15 10.24
N ASP A 146 6.17 -15.38 10.73
CA ASP A 146 7.24 -16.20 11.31
C ASP A 146 8.23 -16.74 10.27
N VAL A 147 7.89 -16.74 8.98
CA VAL A 147 8.81 -17.09 7.88
C VAL A 147 9.99 -16.10 7.78
N SER A 148 9.82 -14.87 8.26
CA SER A 148 10.86 -13.82 8.29
C SER A 148 11.23 -13.35 9.69
N ASN A 149 10.30 -13.42 10.65
CA ASN A 149 10.53 -13.00 12.04
C ASN A 149 10.87 -14.20 12.92
N LYS A 150 12.15 -14.33 13.26
CA LYS A 150 12.71 -15.36 14.15
C LYS A 150 13.17 -14.77 15.49
N ARG A 151 12.68 -13.58 15.86
CA ARG A 151 13.05 -12.91 17.11
C ARG A 151 12.54 -13.68 18.31
N THR A 152 13.27 -13.57 19.42
CA THR A 152 12.95 -14.16 20.73
C THR A 152 12.63 -13.10 21.79
N ASP A 153 12.65 -11.83 21.42
CA ASP A 153 12.28 -10.70 22.27
C ASP A 153 10.78 -10.35 22.14
N ARG A 154 10.38 -9.19 22.65
CA ARG A 154 8.98 -8.73 22.64
C ARG A 154 8.39 -8.48 21.25
N TRP A 155 9.19 -8.58 20.19
CA TRP A 155 8.78 -8.34 18.80
C TRP A 155 8.67 -9.63 17.97
N GLY A 156 8.89 -10.81 18.55
CA GLY A 156 8.66 -12.10 17.88
C GLY A 156 8.34 -13.25 18.82
N GLY A 157 8.34 -14.46 18.27
CA GLY A 157 8.08 -15.71 19.01
C GLY A 157 6.60 -16.06 19.24
N SER A 158 5.70 -15.08 19.33
CA SER A 158 4.25 -15.30 19.45
C SER A 158 3.45 -14.49 18.44
N VAL A 159 2.15 -14.80 18.28
CA VAL A 159 1.24 -14.03 17.41
C VAL A 159 1.18 -12.57 17.83
N GLU A 160 1.06 -12.32 19.13
CA GLU A 160 0.96 -11.00 19.74
C GLU A 160 2.23 -10.20 19.53
N ASN A 161 3.40 -10.82 19.76
CA ASN A 161 4.68 -10.16 19.63
C ASN A 161 5.02 -9.84 18.17
N ARG A 162 4.73 -10.74 17.22
CA ARG A 162 4.90 -10.47 15.79
C ARG A 162 3.98 -9.34 15.30
N ALA A 163 2.74 -9.30 15.78
CA ALA A 163 1.78 -8.24 15.45
C ALA A 163 2.17 -6.88 16.04
N ARG A 164 2.99 -6.85 17.10
CA ARG A 164 3.28 -5.65 17.88
C ARG A 164 3.80 -4.51 17.03
N PHE A 165 4.73 -4.77 16.10
CA PHE A 165 5.30 -3.71 15.27
C PHE A 165 4.23 -3.04 14.38
N ALA A 166 3.37 -3.83 13.73
CA ALA A 166 2.26 -3.29 12.93
C ALA A 166 1.29 -2.45 13.77
N LEU A 167 0.96 -2.91 14.97
CA LEU A 167 0.01 -2.23 15.87
C LEU A 167 0.61 -0.96 16.47
N GLU A 168 1.87 -0.95 16.90
CA GLU A 168 2.53 0.25 17.43
C GLU A 168 2.78 1.29 16.33
N VAL A 169 3.16 0.88 15.11
CA VAL A 169 3.21 1.80 13.95
C VAL A 169 1.84 2.41 13.69
N SER A 170 0.79 1.58 13.63
CA SER A 170 -0.58 2.05 13.37
C SER A 170 -1.07 3.02 14.43
N LYS A 171 -0.79 2.72 15.70
CA LYS A 171 -1.11 3.59 16.83
C LYS A 171 -0.36 4.91 16.76
N ALA A 172 0.95 4.90 16.50
CA ALA A 172 1.75 6.11 16.41
C ALA A 172 1.30 7.02 15.25
N VAL A 173 0.99 6.45 14.09
CA VAL A 173 0.45 7.19 12.95
C VAL A 173 -0.95 7.73 13.25
N ALA A 174 -1.86 6.92 13.81
CA ALA A 174 -3.19 7.39 14.20
C ALA A 174 -3.15 8.49 15.27
N GLN A 175 -2.22 8.44 16.22
CA GLN A 175 -2.00 9.53 17.18
C GLN A 175 -1.44 10.79 16.51
N ALA A 176 -0.61 10.63 15.48
CA ALA A 176 0.02 11.72 14.77
C ALA A 176 -0.95 12.49 13.85
N VAL A 177 -1.85 11.78 13.16
CA VAL A 177 -2.72 12.38 12.14
C VAL A 177 -4.21 12.09 12.30
N GLY A 178 -4.63 11.29 13.28
CA GLY A 178 -6.01 10.86 13.46
C GLY A 178 -6.29 9.48 12.86
N ALA A 179 -7.09 8.67 13.57
CA ALA A 179 -7.46 7.33 13.13
C ALA A 179 -8.32 7.35 11.85
N ASP A 180 -9.18 8.36 11.70
CA ASP A 180 -10.01 8.63 10.52
C ASP A 180 -9.21 9.02 9.26
N ARG A 181 -7.92 9.35 9.41
CA ARG A 181 -6.96 9.62 8.33
C ARG A 181 -5.86 8.58 8.23
N THR A 182 -6.05 7.42 8.86
CA THR A 182 -5.07 6.33 8.89
C THR A 182 -5.71 5.03 8.43
N GLY A 183 -5.13 4.39 7.41
CA GLY A 183 -5.50 3.07 6.93
C GLY A 183 -4.25 2.17 6.90
N ILE A 184 -4.45 0.87 6.72
CA ILE A 184 -3.33 -0.08 6.59
C ILE A 184 -3.65 -1.15 5.56
N ARG A 185 -2.64 -1.49 4.76
CA ARG A 185 -2.72 -2.54 3.74
C ARG A 185 -2.10 -3.84 4.24
N LEU A 186 -2.76 -4.98 4.03
CA LEU A 186 -2.32 -6.32 4.42
C LEU A 186 -2.49 -7.32 3.26
N SER A 187 -1.65 -8.35 3.19
CA SER A 187 -1.72 -9.40 2.17
C SER A 187 -1.54 -10.80 2.78
N PRO A 188 -2.53 -11.31 3.54
CA PRO A 188 -2.36 -12.50 4.38
C PRO A 188 -1.91 -13.77 3.62
N TRP A 189 -2.31 -13.87 2.36
CA TRP A 189 -2.13 -15.06 1.53
C TRP A 189 -0.98 -14.97 0.53
N SER A 190 -0.32 -13.81 0.43
CA SER A 190 0.70 -13.55 -0.58
C SER A 190 2.02 -14.24 -0.23
N SER A 191 2.57 -15.00 -1.18
CA SER A 191 3.90 -15.61 -1.09
C SER A 191 5.04 -14.69 -1.57
N PHE A 192 4.70 -13.49 -2.06
CA PHE A 192 5.65 -12.56 -2.65
C PHE A 192 6.77 -12.19 -1.67
N GLN A 193 8.02 -12.14 -2.14
CA GLN A 193 9.21 -11.84 -1.33
C GLN A 193 9.48 -12.84 -0.18
N GLY A 194 9.18 -14.12 -0.42
CA GLY A 194 9.42 -15.19 0.55
C GLY A 194 8.51 -15.09 1.77
N MET A 195 7.27 -14.67 1.54
CA MET A 195 6.22 -14.57 2.55
C MET A 195 5.29 -15.78 2.50
N ARG A 196 4.19 -15.68 3.24
CA ARG A 196 3.16 -16.69 3.52
C ARG A 196 3.62 -17.70 4.58
N MET A 197 3.18 -17.45 5.81
CA MET A 197 3.17 -18.44 6.89
C MET A 197 2.35 -19.67 6.49
N GLU A 198 2.60 -20.81 7.14
CA GLU A 198 1.82 -22.04 6.93
C GLU A 198 0.33 -21.82 7.26
N ASP A 199 0.05 -21.23 8.42
CA ASP A 199 -1.29 -20.78 8.82
C ASP A 199 -1.30 -19.28 9.17
N PRO A 200 -1.66 -18.40 8.21
CA PRO A 200 -1.70 -16.96 8.45
C PRO A 200 -2.96 -16.51 9.21
N VAL A 201 -4.01 -17.34 9.32
CA VAL A 201 -5.31 -16.90 9.83
C VAL A 201 -5.24 -16.38 11.26
N PRO A 202 -4.63 -17.08 12.25
CA PRO A 202 -4.50 -16.58 13.61
C PRO A 202 -3.73 -15.25 13.68
N GLN A 203 -2.63 -15.15 12.93
CA GLN A 203 -1.75 -13.98 12.93
C GLN A 203 -2.48 -12.73 12.43
N PHE A 204 -3.11 -12.82 11.26
CA PHE A 204 -3.77 -11.68 10.65
C PHE A 204 -5.12 -11.38 11.32
N THR A 205 -5.82 -12.37 11.89
CA THR A 205 -6.99 -12.13 12.74
C THR A 205 -6.64 -11.25 13.94
N TYR A 206 -5.52 -11.55 14.63
CA TYR A 206 -5.08 -10.78 15.78
C TYR A 206 -4.72 -9.33 15.38
N ILE A 207 -3.98 -9.16 14.29
CA ILE A 207 -3.64 -7.84 13.75
C ILE A 207 -4.91 -7.04 13.44
N VAL A 208 -5.85 -7.60 12.67
CA VAL A 208 -7.08 -6.90 12.27
C VAL A 208 -7.93 -6.51 13.48
N LYS A 209 -8.04 -7.36 14.49
CA LYS A 209 -8.72 -7.00 15.75
C LYS A 209 -8.02 -5.83 16.45
N GLY A 210 -6.69 -5.85 16.57
CA GLY A 210 -5.95 -4.74 17.16
C GLY A 210 -6.12 -3.42 16.39
N LEU A 211 -6.16 -3.49 15.05
CA LEU A 211 -6.42 -2.32 14.20
C LEU A 211 -7.84 -1.78 14.37
N LYS A 212 -8.82 -2.67 14.59
CA LYS A 212 -10.21 -2.29 14.88
C LYS A 212 -10.30 -1.48 16.18
N GLU A 213 -9.60 -1.90 17.23
CA GLU A 213 -9.56 -1.18 18.51
C GLU A 213 -8.91 0.22 18.38
N LEU A 214 -8.08 0.45 17.37
CA LEU A 214 -7.51 1.76 17.05
C LEU A 214 -8.46 2.66 16.22
N ASP A 215 -9.65 2.16 15.85
CA ASP A 215 -10.68 2.84 15.05
C ASP A 215 -10.17 3.40 13.70
N LEU A 216 -9.25 2.68 13.05
CA LEU A 216 -8.68 3.12 11.77
C LEU A 216 -9.75 3.32 10.69
N ALA A 217 -9.46 4.22 9.74
CA ALA A 217 -10.37 4.60 8.68
C ALA A 217 -10.77 3.41 7.80
N TYR A 218 -9.83 2.53 7.49
CA TYR A 218 -10.07 1.30 6.74
C TYR A 218 -8.94 0.28 6.92
N VAL A 219 -9.25 -0.99 6.59
CA VAL A 219 -8.24 -2.00 6.25
C VAL A 219 -8.29 -2.29 4.74
N HIS A 220 -7.12 -2.38 4.12
CA HIS A 220 -6.98 -2.69 2.69
C HIS A 220 -6.38 -4.09 2.54
N LEU A 221 -7.16 -5.02 2.02
CA LEU A 221 -6.78 -6.43 1.90
C LEU A 221 -6.46 -6.79 0.45
N VAL A 222 -5.39 -7.56 0.27
CA VAL A 222 -5.01 -8.12 -1.03
C VAL A 222 -5.54 -9.55 -1.14
N GLU A 223 -6.28 -9.83 -2.21
CA GLU A 223 -6.81 -11.14 -2.56
C GLU A 223 -5.71 -12.19 -2.72
N SER A 224 -6.02 -13.43 -2.36
CA SER A 224 -5.11 -14.59 -2.41
C SER A 224 -4.58 -14.91 -3.81
N ARG A 225 -5.35 -14.56 -4.84
CA ARG A 225 -4.96 -14.67 -6.24
C ARG A 225 -3.88 -13.69 -6.68
N ILE A 226 -3.32 -12.87 -5.79
CA ILE A 226 -2.23 -11.94 -6.10
C ILE A 226 -0.98 -12.27 -5.30
N SER A 227 0.14 -12.37 -6.00
CA SER A 227 1.49 -12.40 -5.43
C SER A 227 2.30 -11.23 -5.98
N GLY A 228 2.43 -10.16 -5.19
CA GLY A 228 3.11 -8.92 -5.59
C GLY A 228 2.39 -8.19 -6.73
N ASN A 229 2.92 -8.31 -7.95
CA ASN A 229 2.36 -7.73 -9.17
C ASN A 229 1.83 -8.78 -10.17
N ALA A 230 1.71 -10.05 -9.76
CA ALA A 230 1.25 -11.15 -10.60
C ALA A 230 -0.02 -11.82 -10.05
N GLU A 231 -0.80 -12.43 -10.95
CA GLU A 231 -1.92 -13.30 -10.58
C GLU A 231 -1.44 -14.73 -10.36
N VAL A 232 -2.05 -15.42 -9.40
CA VAL A 232 -1.80 -16.83 -9.05
C VAL A 232 -3.12 -17.54 -8.80
N GLU A 233 -3.16 -18.86 -9.02
CA GLU A 233 -4.31 -19.69 -8.67
C GLU A 233 -4.42 -19.85 -7.14
N SER A 234 -5.59 -19.57 -6.56
CA SER A 234 -5.87 -19.80 -5.14
C SER A 234 -7.37 -19.86 -4.88
N SER A 235 -7.76 -20.63 -3.87
CA SER A 235 -9.11 -20.70 -3.31
C SER A 235 -9.22 -20.08 -1.91
N ASP A 236 -8.12 -19.54 -1.36
CA ASP A 236 -8.08 -18.93 -0.04
C ASP A 236 -8.93 -17.65 -0.01
N ARG A 237 -9.66 -17.42 1.08
CA ARG A 237 -10.61 -16.30 1.21
C ARG A 237 -10.22 -15.33 2.31
N LEU A 238 -10.70 -14.09 2.21
CA LEU A 238 -10.46 -13.03 3.19
C LEU A 238 -11.52 -12.98 4.31
N ASP A 239 -12.45 -13.94 4.35
CA ASP A 239 -13.62 -13.94 5.24
C ASP A 239 -13.22 -13.75 6.73
N PHE A 240 -12.11 -14.36 7.17
CA PHE A 240 -11.63 -14.22 8.55
C PHE A 240 -11.25 -12.77 8.89
N ALA A 241 -10.65 -12.04 7.95
CA ALA A 241 -10.20 -10.67 8.14
C ALA A 241 -11.40 -9.71 8.11
N LEU A 242 -12.36 -9.92 7.20
CA LEU A 242 -13.60 -9.14 7.20
C LEU A 242 -14.41 -9.38 8.48
N ALA A 243 -14.52 -10.63 8.94
CA ALA A 243 -15.20 -10.95 10.19
C ALA A 243 -14.51 -10.31 11.41
N ALA A 244 -13.18 -10.29 11.44
CA ALA A 244 -12.39 -9.65 12.50
C ALA A 244 -12.55 -8.11 12.51
N TRP A 245 -12.58 -7.49 11.33
CA TRP A 245 -12.76 -6.05 11.18
C TRP A 245 -14.19 -5.61 11.51
N GLY A 246 -15.17 -6.38 11.06
CA GLY A 246 -16.59 -6.06 11.21
C GLY A 246 -17.13 -5.21 10.06
N LYS A 247 -18.36 -4.70 10.25
CA LYS A 247 -19.17 -4.09 9.19
C LYS A 247 -19.22 -2.56 9.23
N GLU A 248 -18.70 -1.96 10.31
CA GLU A 248 -18.87 -0.55 10.64
C GLU A 248 -18.01 0.36 9.76
N LYS A 249 -16.74 -0.02 9.57
CA LYS A 249 -15.74 0.77 8.83
C LYS A 249 -15.44 0.12 7.47
N PRO A 250 -15.04 0.92 6.46
CA PRO A 250 -14.69 0.40 5.14
C PRO A 250 -13.61 -0.69 5.15
N VAL A 251 -13.78 -1.67 4.26
CA VAL A 251 -12.75 -2.64 3.85
C VAL A 251 -12.46 -2.40 2.37
N LEU A 252 -11.22 -2.07 2.04
CA LEU A 252 -10.78 -1.97 0.65
C LEU A 252 -10.24 -3.33 0.21
N ILE A 253 -10.63 -3.83 -0.96
CA ILE A 253 -10.15 -5.11 -1.48
C ILE A 253 -9.52 -4.91 -2.85
N ALA A 254 -8.29 -5.39 -3.01
CA ALA A 254 -7.55 -5.35 -4.26
C ALA A 254 -7.16 -6.76 -4.71
N GLY A 255 -7.22 -7.01 -6.02
CA GLY A 255 -6.53 -8.13 -6.65
C GLY A 255 -7.30 -8.85 -7.74
N GLY A 256 -6.75 -8.85 -8.96
CA GLY A 256 -7.35 -9.53 -10.12
C GLY A 256 -8.72 -8.99 -10.54
N LEU A 257 -9.14 -7.83 -10.02
CA LEU A 257 -10.46 -7.27 -10.27
C LEU A 257 -10.57 -6.68 -11.68
N LYS A 258 -11.70 -6.95 -12.30
CA LYS A 258 -12.24 -6.35 -13.53
C LYS A 258 -13.59 -5.72 -13.17
N ALA A 259 -14.24 -5.02 -14.11
CA ALA A 259 -15.53 -4.36 -13.86
C ALA A 259 -16.57 -5.32 -13.24
N ASP A 260 -16.79 -6.49 -13.87
CA ASP A 260 -17.79 -7.45 -13.41
C ASP A 260 -17.41 -8.13 -12.09
N SER A 261 -16.14 -8.53 -11.92
CA SER A 261 -15.71 -9.15 -10.65
C SER A 261 -15.70 -8.16 -9.50
N ALA A 262 -15.41 -6.87 -9.74
CA ALA A 262 -15.56 -5.84 -8.72
C ALA A 262 -17.02 -5.60 -8.34
N ARG A 263 -17.95 -5.66 -9.31
CA ARG A 263 -19.39 -5.56 -9.02
C ARG A 263 -19.86 -6.74 -8.17
N ARG A 264 -19.56 -7.98 -8.59
CA ARG A 264 -19.91 -9.18 -7.81
C ARG A 264 -19.30 -9.18 -6.41
N LEU A 265 -18.05 -8.75 -6.27
CA LEU A 265 -17.38 -8.62 -4.98
C LEU A 265 -18.19 -7.77 -4.00
N VAL A 266 -18.68 -6.61 -4.45
CA VAL A 266 -19.40 -5.64 -3.62
C VAL A 266 -20.88 -6.03 -3.45
N ASP A 267 -21.57 -6.36 -4.53
CA ASP A 267 -23.03 -6.53 -4.54
C ASP A 267 -23.48 -7.95 -4.12
N GLU A 268 -22.60 -8.95 -4.23
CA GLU A 268 -22.94 -10.35 -3.99
C GLU A 268 -22.08 -10.99 -2.89
N GLU A 269 -20.76 -11.02 -3.07
CA GLU A 269 -19.85 -11.81 -2.21
C GLU A 269 -19.72 -11.22 -0.80
N TYR A 270 -19.52 -9.90 -0.71
CA TYR A 270 -19.35 -9.19 0.57
C TYR A 270 -20.42 -8.12 0.80
N LYS A 271 -21.63 -8.33 0.26
CA LYS A 271 -22.76 -7.39 0.32
C LYS A 271 -23.15 -6.91 1.72
N ASP A 272 -22.82 -7.69 2.75
CA ASP A 272 -23.13 -7.37 4.14
C ASP A 272 -22.04 -6.54 4.84
N TYR A 273 -20.94 -6.24 4.13
CA TYR A 273 -19.81 -5.45 4.61
C TYR A 273 -19.68 -4.15 3.81
N ASN A 274 -19.09 -3.13 4.42
CA ASN A 274 -18.77 -1.88 3.74
C ASN A 274 -17.52 -2.06 2.86
N VAL A 275 -17.66 -2.63 1.65
CA VAL A 275 -16.53 -2.98 0.78
C VAL A 275 -16.33 -1.99 -0.37
N GLY A 276 -15.08 -1.58 -0.59
CA GLY A 276 -14.63 -0.86 -1.78
C GLY A 276 -13.67 -1.70 -2.62
N ALA A 277 -13.91 -1.77 -3.94
CA ALA A 277 -13.01 -2.42 -4.88
C ALA A 277 -11.86 -1.49 -5.31
N VAL A 278 -10.62 -1.97 -5.24
CA VAL A 278 -9.41 -1.22 -5.60
C VAL A 278 -8.74 -1.79 -6.84
N PHE A 279 -8.43 -0.92 -7.80
CA PHE A 279 -7.82 -1.28 -9.09
C PHE A 279 -6.38 -0.77 -9.19
N GLY A 280 -5.44 -1.68 -9.51
CA GLY A 280 -4.04 -1.35 -9.79
C GLY A 280 -3.76 -1.28 -11.30
N ARG A 281 -3.44 -2.43 -11.91
CA ARG A 281 -3.05 -2.55 -13.34
C ARG A 281 -3.99 -1.84 -14.31
N TYR A 282 -5.30 -2.01 -14.16
CA TYR A 282 -6.26 -1.34 -15.04
C TYR A 282 -6.35 0.16 -14.80
N PHE A 283 -6.03 0.66 -13.61
CA PHE A 283 -5.97 2.10 -13.37
C PHE A 283 -4.67 2.71 -13.94
N ILE A 284 -3.61 1.92 -14.10
CA ILE A 284 -2.44 2.33 -14.89
C ILE A 284 -2.86 2.58 -16.34
N SER A 285 -3.54 1.64 -16.98
CA SER A 285 -3.90 1.79 -18.41
C SER A 285 -5.12 2.67 -18.66
N THR A 286 -6.01 2.86 -17.68
CA THR A 286 -7.33 3.46 -17.90
C THR A 286 -7.58 4.65 -16.95
N PRO A 287 -7.19 5.88 -17.33
CA PRO A 287 -7.28 7.04 -16.45
C PRO A 287 -8.73 7.44 -16.09
N ASP A 288 -9.71 7.03 -16.89
CA ASP A 288 -11.15 7.21 -16.67
C ASP A 288 -11.88 5.93 -16.25
N ILE A 289 -11.18 4.99 -15.59
CA ILE A 289 -11.75 3.68 -15.22
C ILE A 289 -13.11 3.78 -14.52
N VAL A 290 -13.30 4.77 -13.64
CA VAL A 290 -14.56 5.00 -12.91
C VAL A 290 -15.70 5.33 -13.89
N TYR A 291 -15.42 6.17 -14.90
CA TYR A 291 -16.39 6.49 -15.94
C TYR A 291 -16.73 5.25 -16.76
N ARG A 292 -15.70 4.52 -17.21
CA ARG A 292 -15.88 3.34 -18.04
C ARG A 292 -16.68 2.24 -17.35
N ILE A 293 -16.38 1.93 -16.09
CA ILE A 293 -17.15 0.95 -15.30
C ILE A 293 -18.62 1.39 -15.16
N LYS A 294 -18.89 2.68 -14.87
CA LYS A 294 -20.26 3.20 -14.76
C LYS A 294 -21.05 3.11 -16.07
N LYS A 295 -20.37 3.27 -17.21
CA LYS A 295 -20.98 3.28 -18.54
C LYS A 295 -20.94 1.92 -19.26
N GLY A 296 -20.30 0.91 -18.67
CA GLY A 296 -20.10 -0.39 -19.31
C GLY A 296 -19.14 -0.33 -20.52
N ILE A 297 -18.17 0.58 -20.50
CA ILE A 297 -17.15 0.72 -21.55
C ILE A 297 -15.94 -0.16 -21.21
N GLU A 298 -15.34 -0.77 -22.24
CA GLU A 298 -14.16 -1.62 -22.08
C GLU A 298 -12.95 -0.83 -21.54
N LEU A 299 -12.18 -1.46 -20.65
CA LEU A 299 -10.97 -0.89 -20.07
C LEU A 299 -9.81 -0.98 -21.08
N ASN A 300 -8.87 -0.03 -21.04
CA ASN A 300 -7.69 -0.10 -21.90
C ASN A 300 -6.85 -1.33 -21.52
N PRO A 301 -6.24 -2.03 -22.50
CA PRO A 301 -5.22 -3.02 -22.20
C PRO A 301 -4.03 -2.34 -21.50
N TYR A 302 -3.48 -3.00 -20.49
CA TYR A 302 -2.24 -2.58 -19.85
C TYR A 302 -1.03 -3.23 -20.51
N ASP A 303 0.10 -2.54 -20.50
CA ASP A 303 1.40 -3.06 -20.94
C ASP A 303 2.29 -3.26 -19.71
N ARG A 304 2.79 -4.48 -19.49
CA ARG A 304 3.63 -4.79 -18.33
C ARG A 304 5.05 -4.25 -18.50
N ASP A 305 5.51 -4.05 -19.73
CA ASP A 305 6.88 -3.63 -20.03
C ASP A 305 7.12 -2.16 -19.68
N THR A 306 6.04 -1.39 -19.47
CA THR A 306 6.10 0.04 -19.13
C THR A 306 5.98 0.32 -17.62
N PHE A 307 5.52 -0.64 -16.80
CA PHE A 307 5.18 -0.40 -15.38
C PHE A 307 6.29 0.23 -14.55
N TYR A 308 7.55 -0.07 -14.87
CA TYR A 308 8.71 0.41 -14.10
C TYR A 308 9.72 1.19 -14.96
N LYS A 309 9.28 1.76 -16.09
CA LYS A 309 10.12 2.65 -16.91
C LYS A 309 10.35 3.97 -16.18
N ALA A 310 11.47 4.07 -15.48
CA ALA A 310 11.83 5.26 -14.73
C ALA A 310 11.94 6.50 -15.63
N LYS A 311 11.35 7.62 -15.18
CA LYS A 311 11.44 8.94 -15.83
C LYS A 311 10.93 8.97 -17.28
N SER A 312 9.99 8.09 -17.63
CA SER A 312 9.35 8.05 -18.95
C SER A 312 7.88 8.47 -18.87
N ALA A 313 7.39 9.11 -19.92
CA ALA A 313 5.96 9.34 -20.12
C ALA A 313 5.25 8.13 -20.76
N ASP A 314 6.01 7.30 -21.50
CA ASP A 314 5.56 6.10 -22.22
C ASP A 314 5.01 5.04 -21.26
N GLY A 315 3.74 4.71 -21.43
CA GLY A 315 2.97 3.83 -20.55
C GLY A 315 2.73 4.39 -19.15
N TYR A 316 2.80 5.70 -18.98
CA TYR A 316 2.56 6.39 -17.71
C TYR A 316 1.43 7.43 -17.82
N ILE A 317 1.64 8.48 -18.64
CA ILE A 317 0.68 9.58 -18.83
C ILE A 317 0.06 9.64 -20.23
N ASP A 318 0.40 8.70 -21.10
CA ASP A 318 0.02 8.64 -22.51
C ASP A 318 -1.12 7.65 -22.81
N TYR A 319 -1.61 6.92 -21.80
CA TYR A 319 -2.82 6.13 -21.93
C TYR A 319 -4.05 7.03 -22.19
N PRO A 320 -4.86 6.75 -23.22
CA PRO A 320 -5.94 7.64 -23.62
C PRO A 320 -7.17 7.51 -22.72
N PHE A 321 -7.88 8.63 -22.57
CA PHE A 321 -9.28 8.64 -22.14
C PHE A 321 -10.17 7.94 -23.18
N SER A 322 -11.36 7.49 -22.77
CA SER A 322 -12.36 7.01 -23.74
C SER A 322 -12.88 8.16 -24.59
N LYS A 323 -13.24 7.88 -25.85
CA LYS A 323 -13.82 8.89 -26.77
C LYS A 323 -15.13 9.45 -26.19
N GLU A 324 -15.88 8.61 -25.49
CA GLU A 324 -17.11 8.95 -24.80
C GLU A 324 -16.85 9.96 -23.68
N PHE A 325 -15.82 9.74 -22.86
CA PHE A 325 -15.41 10.67 -21.82
C PHE A 325 -14.99 12.03 -22.41
N GLU A 326 -14.15 12.02 -23.45
CA GLU A 326 -13.70 13.24 -24.13
C GLU A 326 -14.87 14.04 -24.74
N ALA A 327 -15.83 13.35 -25.35
CA ALA A 327 -17.03 13.96 -25.93
C ALA A 327 -17.94 14.59 -24.86
N GLU A 328 -18.04 13.98 -23.68
CA GLU A 328 -18.81 14.51 -22.55
C GLU A 328 -18.12 15.72 -21.91
N GLN A 329 -16.79 15.68 -21.74
CA GLN A 329 -16.03 16.82 -21.22
C GLN A 329 -16.06 18.03 -22.17
N SER A 330 -16.09 17.82 -23.48
CA SER A 330 -16.14 18.91 -24.48
C SER A 330 -17.48 19.66 -24.51
N ARG A 331 -18.51 19.17 -23.81
CA ARG A 331 -19.85 19.79 -23.74
C ARG A 331 -20.08 20.60 -22.46
N LEU A 332 -19.16 20.53 -21.50
CA LEU A 332 -19.20 21.21 -20.20
C LEU A 332 -18.43 22.53 -20.22
#